data_AF-A0AAN7Z048-F1
#
_entry.id   AF-A0AAN7Z048-F1
#
_cell.length_a   1.000
_cell.length_b   1.000
_cell.length_c   1.000
_cell.angle_alpha   90.00
_cell.angle_beta   90.00
_cell.angle_gamma   90.00
#
_symmetry.space_group_name_H-M   'P 1'
#
loop_
_entity.id
_entity.type
_entity.pdbx_description
1 polymer ?
#
loop_
_entity_poly.entity_id
_entity_poly.type
_entity_poly.pdbx_seq_one_letter_code
_entity_poly.pdbx_strand_id
1 'polypeptide(L)'
;MSTPGERRASLAASNAPEPGMDDETLEEYADIFAHMRTNDEARARAGDVRGLWTTADNTITHLSSHFVTEPHVDFSGGWTFQLQNLWHLYYVTGKYCSEDAVAPVVLQLIETSHRGLLARNQITNNGTVEVEHAPVIVRVGNHIIQQYLWQDLPFLVPDMTSYWLQDCARMSSSQRVRISFFWASLVAASSAPWSYGLCRIALIVLRDTLETQRRLVRAGVEPGGEDSENSGRTIDMLTIADLLRAANAWLVRAGGRITQLCEAGDSNVAAGLTMPVPEEVSQLGPLAQAAGIQAVPGGFSSQRWFFWLQRLDEIGAEASPQGLADSSVMGMTSPFVQRVREEKQMARRVTHNMIYAASQSNSAVVQELMRMGRVPL
;
A
#
# COMPACT_ATOMS: atom_id res chain seq x y z
N MET A 1 -51.58 25.30 28.33
CA MET A 1 -51.20 25.58 29.72
C MET A 1 -50.16 24.55 30.15
N SER A 2 -48.94 25.04 30.35
CA SER A 2 -47.91 24.61 31.31
C SER A 2 -47.45 23.14 31.41
N THR A 3 -46.22 22.89 30.95
CA THR A 3 -45.19 22.09 31.64
C THR A 3 -44.80 22.80 32.96
N PRO A 4 -44.25 22.16 34.04
CA PRO A 4 -42.88 21.59 34.05
C PRO A 4 -42.58 20.47 35.10
N GLY A 5 -41.37 19.90 35.08
CA GLY A 5 -40.80 19.19 36.24
C GLY A 5 -39.70 18.17 35.97
N GLU A 6 -38.45 18.62 35.88
CA GLU A 6 -37.21 17.80 35.85
C GLU A 6 -36.93 17.06 37.18
N ARG A 7 -36.29 15.87 37.12
CA ARG A 7 -34.99 15.57 37.80
C ARG A 7 -34.46 14.14 37.57
N ARG A 8 -33.23 14.09 37.02
CA ARG A 8 -32.09 13.15 37.15
C ARG A 8 -32.20 11.89 38.02
N ALA A 9 -31.72 10.77 37.48
CA ALA A 9 -30.46 10.05 37.85
C ALA A 9 -30.46 8.66 37.18
N SER A 10 -29.54 8.40 36.23
CA SER A 10 -28.35 7.55 36.45
C SER A 10 -28.67 6.12 36.91
N LEU A 11 -28.60 5.16 35.99
CA LEU A 11 -28.02 3.83 36.24
C LEU A 11 -27.56 3.23 34.91
N ALA A 12 -26.25 3.13 34.78
CA ALA A 12 -25.54 2.40 33.76
C ALA A 12 -25.63 0.89 34.02
N ALA A 13 -25.66 0.10 32.94
CA ALA A 13 -25.03 -1.20 32.86
C ALA A 13 -24.83 -1.53 31.37
N SER A 14 -23.76 -0.95 30.82
CA SER A 14 -23.17 -1.37 29.55
C SER A 14 -22.47 -2.71 29.80
N ASN A 15 -23.16 -3.82 29.53
CA ASN A 15 -22.52 -5.13 29.44
C ASN A 15 -22.09 -5.34 27.98
N ALA A 16 -21.04 -4.63 27.57
CA ALA A 16 -20.20 -5.08 26.47
C ALA A 16 -18.98 -5.74 27.10
N PRO A 17 -18.66 -7.01 26.79
CA PRO A 17 -17.41 -7.60 27.23
C PRO A 17 -16.28 -6.83 26.54
N GLU A 18 -15.44 -6.13 27.31
CA GLU A 18 -14.15 -5.68 26.79
C GLU A 18 -13.27 -6.92 26.59
N PRO A 19 -12.78 -7.20 25.37
CA PRO A 19 -11.82 -8.26 25.15
C PRO A 19 -10.44 -7.70 25.48
N GLY A 20 -10.12 -7.64 26.78
CA GLY A 20 -8.76 -7.39 27.24
C GLY A 20 -8.00 -8.71 27.28
N MET A 21 -7.24 -9.03 26.22
CA MET A 21 -6.17 -10.01 26.32
C MET A 21 -5.19 -9.54 27.40
N ASP A 22 -4.74 -10.46 28.23
CA ASP A 22 -3.67 -10.25 29.19
C ASP A 22 -2.35 -9.88 28.47
N ASP A 23 -1.63 -8.90 29.03
CA ASP A 23 -0.41 -8.34 28.43
C ASP A 23 0.67 -9.41 28.16
N GLU A 24 0.67 -10.47 28.97
CA GLU A 24 1.59 -11.62 28.88
C GLU A 24 1.32 -12.50 27.64
N THR A 25 0.05 -12.68 27.22
CA THR A 25 -0.25 -13.43 26.00
C THR A 25 0.06 -12.62 24.74
N LEU A 26 -0.10 -11.29 24.79
CA LEU A 26 0.28 -10.40 23.69
C LEU A 26 1.79 -10.40 23.44
N GLU A 27 2.61 -10.43 24.50
CA GLU A 27 4.07 -10.56 24.39
C GLU A 27 4.48 -11.93 23.80
N GLU A 28 3.84 -13.03 24.21
CA GLU A 28 4.12 -14.36 23.66
C GLU A 28 3.82 -14.43 22.15
N TYR A 29 2.68 -13.88 21.70
CA TYR A 29 2.37 -13.82 20.27
C TYR A 29 3.35 -12.93 19.49
N ALA A 30 3.88 -11.86 20.09
CA ALA A 30 4.84 -10.98 19.43
C ALA A 30 6.17 -11.68 19.13
N ASP A 31 6.67 -12.49 20.07
CA ASP A 31 7.90 -13.27 19.90
C ASP A 31 7.73 -14.37 18.86
N ILE A 32 6.61 -15.09 18.89
CA ILE A 32 6.27 -16.10 17.88
C ILE A 32 6.22 -15.43 16.49
N PHE A 33 5.59 -14.25 16.40
CA PHE A 33 5.49 -13.53 15.14
C PHE A 33 6.85 -13.09 14.62
N ALA A 34 7.71 -12.53 15.48
CA ALA A 34 9.06 -12.13 15.11
C ALA A 34 9.88 -13.33 14.59
N HIS A 35 9.72 -14.50 15.22
CA HIS A 35 10.35 -15.73 14.78
C HIS A 35 9.83 -16.20 13.41
N MET A 36 8.51 -16.23 13.21
CA MET A 36 7.89 -16.62 11.94
C MET A 36 8.33 -15.69 10.80
N ARG A 37 8.27 -14.37 11.01
CA ARG A 37 8.71 -13.38 10.03
C ARG A 37 10.18 -13.56 9.64
N THR A 38 11.03 -13.81 10.63
CA THR A 38 12.46 -14.05 10.40
C THR A 38 12.68 -15.32 9.56
N ASN A 39 11.91 -16.38 9.84
CA ASN A 39 11.98 -17.63 9.09
C ASN A 39 11.48 -17.44 7.64
N ASP A 40 10.36 -16.77 7.43
CA ASP A 40 9.82 -16.52 6.09
C ASP A 40 10.76 -15.66 5.24
N GLU A 41 11.37 -14.62 5.81
CA GLU A 41 12.43 -13.83 5.17
C GLU A 41 13.69 -14.67 4.86
N ALA A 42 14.05 -15.63 5.71
CA ALA A 42 15.17 -16.54 5.45
C ALA A 42 14.85 -17.51 4.31
N ARG A 43 13.64 -18.07 4.28
CA ARG A 43 13.14 -18.94 3.19
C ARG A 43 13.10 -18.20 1.86
N ALA A 44 12.61 -16.97 1.84
CA ALA A 44 12.57 -16.14 0.64
C ALA A 44 13.97 -15.87 0.08
N ARG A 45 14.93 -15.52 0.96
CA ARG A 45 16.34 -15.32 0.58
C ARG A 45 17.01 -16.60 0.07
N ALA A 46 16.57 -17.76 0.54
CA ALA A 46 17.00 -19.06 0.01
C ALA A 46 16.34 -19.43 -1.33
N GLY A 47 15.42 -18.60 -1.85
CA GLY A 47 14.72 -18.82 -3.10
C GLY A 47 13.41 -19.61 -2.98
N ASP A 48 12.95 -19.93 -1.77
CA ASP A 48 11.68 -20.65 -1.53
C ASP A 48 10.46 -19.71 -1.59
N VAL A 49 10.36 -18.89 -2.65
CA VAL A 49 9.19 -18.02 -2.85
C VAL A 49 7.94 -18.86 -3.08
N ARG A 50 8.06 -19.99 -3.79
CA ARG A 50 6.92 -20.88 -4.08
C ARG A 50 6.35 -21.54 -2.82
N GLY A 51 7.20 -21.96 -1.89
CA GLY A 51 6.76 -22.52 -0.62
C GLY A 51 6.00 -21.49 0.22
N LEU A 52 6.35 -20.20 0.15
CA LEU A 52 5.65 -19.14 0.89
C LEU A 52 4.20 -18.99 0.44
N TRP A 53 3.93 -18.82 -0.86
CA TRP A 53 2.53 -18.68 -1.31
C TRP A 53 1.74 -19.99 -1.29
N THR A 54 2.42 -21.14 -1.33
CA THR A 54 1.77 -22.45 -1.01
C THR A 54 1.37 -22.51 0.46
N THR A 55 2.19 -21.98 1.38
CA THR A 55 1.85 -21.88 2.80
C THR A 55 0.68 -20.93 3.01
N ALA A 56 0.61 -19.83 2.25
CA ALA A 56 -0.53 -18.93 2.25
C ALA A 56 -1.82 -19.64 1.81
N ASP A 57 -1.76 -20.49 0.77
CA ASP A 57 -2.92 -21.26 0.30
C ASP A 57 -3.47 -22.22 1.36
N ASN A 58 -2.57 -22.93 2.02
CA ASN A 58 -2.92 -23.82 3.13
C ASN A 58 -3.53 -23.05 4.30
N THR A 59 -2.98 -21.87 4.61
CA THR A 59 -3.51 -20.98 5.65
C THR A 59 -4.92 -20.50 5.30
N ILE A 60 -5.17 -20.10 4.05
CA ILE A 60 -6.51 -19.69 3.58
C ILE A 60 -7.50 -20.85 3.72
N THR A 61 -7.11 -22.06 3.32
CA THR A 61 -7.97 -23.25 3.42
C THR A 61 -8.27 -23.60 4.87
N HIS A 62 -7.25 -23.53 5.75
CA HIS A 62 -7.41 -23.76 7.18
C HIS A 62 -8.36 -22.74 7.81
N LEU A 63 -8.11 -21.44 7.61
CA LEU A 63 -8.97 -20.36 8.09
C LEU A 63 -10.41 -20.48 7.56
N SER A 64 -10.59 -20.85 6.28
CA SER A 64 -11.93 -21.04 5.71
C SER A 64 -12.68 -22.16 6.43
N SER A 65 -12.02 -23.31 6.64
CA SER A 65 -12.62 -24.45 7.33
C SER A 65 -12.97 -24.08 8.77
N HIS A 66 -12.01 -23.50 9.48
CA HIS A 66 -12.15 -23.13 10.89
C HIS A 66 -13.32 -22.16 11.10
N PHE A 67 -13.44 -21.14 10.23
CA PHE A 67 -14.52 -20.16 10.28
C PHE A 67 -15.91 -20.80 10.20
N VAL A 68 -16.06 -21.80 9.33
CA VAL A 68 -17.34 -22.46 9.07
C VAL A 68 -17.68 -23.49 10.16
N THR A 69 -16.68 -24.15 10.73
CA THR A 69 -16.89 -25.24 11.70
C THR A 69 -16.98 -24.77 13.14
N GLU A 70 -16.37 -23.64 13.49
CA GLU A 70 -16.39 -23.15 14.86
C GLU A 70 -17.70 -22.43 15.20
N PRO A 71 -18.42 -22.85 16.27
CA PRO A 71 -19.66 -22.22 16.69
C PRO A 71 -19.43 -20.80 17.22
N HIS A 72 -18.23 -20.52 17.72
CA HIS A 72 -17.78 -19.21 18.16
C HIS A 72 -16.37 -18.96 17.62
N VAL A 73 -16.23 -17.88 16.86
CA VAL A 73 -14.93 -17.40 16.36
C VAL A 73 -14.64 -16.14 17.16
N ASP A 74 -13.64 -16.21 18.00
CA ASP A 74 -13.11 -15.02 18.64
C ASP A 74 -12.06 -14.40 17.73
N PHE A 75 -12.37 -13.23 17.19
CA PHE A 75 -11.40 -12.44 16.42
C PHE A 75 -10.38 -11.74 17.31
N SER A 76 -10.52 -11.81 18.64
CA SER A 76 -9.48 -11.41 19.58
C SER A 76 -8.38 -12.48 19.63
N GLY A 77 -7.11 -12.06 19.51
CA GLY A 77 -5.96 -12.97 19.64
C GLY A 77 -5.65 -13.79 18.38
N GLY A 78 -5.71 -15.12 18.52
CA GLY A 78 -5.13 -16.08 17.58
C GLY A 78 -5.64 -15.98 16.13
N TRP A 79 -6.91 -15.62 15.93
CA TRP A 79 -7.46 -15.41 14.59
C TRP A 79 -6.87 -14.18 13.89
N THR A 80 -6.76 -13.07 14.62
CA THR A 80 -6.09 -11.86 14.11
C THR A 80 -4.63 -12.18 13.78
N PHE A 81 -3.94 -12.92 14.66
CA PHE A 81 -2.57 -13.38 14.43
C PHE A 81 -2.43 -14.19 13.12
N GLN A 82 -3.29 -15.18 12.90
CA GLN A 82 -3.23 -16.01 11.70
C GLN A 82 -3.50 -15.22 10.41
N LEU A 83 -4.41 -14.24 10.46
CA LEU A 83 -4.68 -13.35 9.32
C LEU A 83 -3.52 -12.42 9.01
N GLN A 84 -2.93 -11.79 10.04
CA GLN A 84 -1.76 -10.93 9.85
C GLN A 84 -0.55 -11.73 9.36
N ASN A 85 -0.40 -12.98 9.80
CA ASN A 85 0.61 -13.90 9.28
C ASN A 85 0.38 -14.25 7.80
N LEU A 86 -0.88 -14.50 7.40
CA LEU A 86 -1.23 -14.69 6.00
C LEU A 86 -0.78 -13.50 5.14
N TRP A 87 -1.04 -12.27 5.57
CA TRP A 87 -0.62 -11.08 4.85
C TRP A 87 0.90 -10.90 4.85
N HIS A 88 1.58 -11.24 5.94
CA HIS A 88 3.03 -11.27 5.98
C HIS A 88 3.63 -12.20 4.92
N LEU A 89 3.06 -13.40 4.73
CA LEU A 89 3.51 -14.34 3.68
C LEU A 89 3.43 -13.70 2.28
N TYR A 90 2.34 -12.99 1.97
CA TYR A 90 2.20 -12.29 0.69
C TYR A 90 3.13 -11.08 0.58
N TYR A 91 3.38 -10.37 1.67
CA TYR A 91 4.37 -9.28 1.72
C TYR A 91 5.78 -9.79 1.36
N VAL A 92 6.25 -10.83 2.06
CA VAL A 92 7.56 -11.44 1.80
C VAL A 92 7.60 -12.03 0.39
N THR A 93 6.54 -12.71 -0.05
CA THR A 93 6.43 -13.20 -1.43
C THR A 93 6.61 -12.06 -2.42
N GLY A 94 5.86 -10.97 -2.33
CA GLY A 94 5.96 -9.83 -3.23
C GLY A 94 7.33 -9.15 -3.24
N LYS A 95 8.03 -9.15 -2.11
CA LYS A 95 9.38 -8.58 -1.96
C LYS A 95 10.46 -9.36 -2.74
N TYR A 96 10.34 -10.68 -2.83
CA TYR A 96 11.35 -11.55 -3.46
C TYR A 96 10.89 -12.23 -4.77
N CYS A 97 9.61 -12.13 -5.11
CA CYS A 97 9.06 -12.76 -6.31
C CYS A 97 9.62 -12.15 -7.59
N SER A 98 10.05 -13.01 -8.53
CA SER A 98 10.38 -12.59 -9.89
C SER A 98 9.11 -12.19 -10.65
N GLU A 99 9.23 -11.32 -11.66
CA GLU A 99 8.06 -10.84 -12.41
C GLU A 99 7.18 -11.98 -12.97
N ASP A 100 7.78 -13.07 -13.47
CA ASP A 100 7.06 -14.22 -14.02
C ASP A 100 6.21 -14.99 -12.99
N ALA A 101 6.56 -14.89 -11.71
CA ALA A 101 5.86 -15.57 -10.62
C ALA A 101 4.80 -14.68 -9.94
N VAL A 102 4.65 -13.42 -10.36
CA VAL A 102 3.65 -12.49 -9.79
C VAL A 102 2.23 -12.89 -10.17
N ALA A 103 1.99 -13.28 -11.43
CA ALA A 103 0.63 -13.53 -11.92
C ALA A 103 -0.09 -14.68 -11.17
N PRO A 104 0.52 -15.85 -10.92
CA PRO A 104 -0.11 -16.92 -10.13
C PRO A 104 -0.49 -16.47 -8.71
N VAL A 105 0.39 -15.72 -8.04
CA VAL A 105 0.16 -15.26 -6.66
C VAL A 105 -0.95 -14.20 -6.61
N VAL A 106 -0.97 -13.28 -7.58
CA VAL A 106 -2.05 -12.30 -7.74
C VAL A 106 -3.38 -12.99 -7.99
N LEU A 107 -3.41 -14.01 -8.85
CA LEU A 107 -4.62 -14.77 -9.14
C LEU A 107 -5.16 -15.45 -7.88
N GLN A 108 -4.30 -16.07 -7.08
CA GLN A 108 -4.69 -16.70 -5.81
C GLN A 108 -5.37 -15.71 -4.85
N LEU A 109 -4.83 -14.49 -4.70
CA LEU A 109 -5.45 -13.46 -3.85
C LEU A 109 -6.83 -13.02 -4.39
N ILE A 110 -6.96 -12.88 -5.72
CA ILE A 110 -8.22 -12.55 -6.36
C ILE A 110 -9.25 -13.68 -6.15
N GLU A 111 -8.87 -14.92 -6.39
CA GLU A 111 -9.71 -16.10 -6.17
C GLU A 111 -10.12 -16.22 -4.71
N THR A 112 -9.21 -15.92 -3.79
CA THR A 112 -9.52 -15.83 -2.35
C THR A 112 -10.59 -14.78 -2.11
N SER A 113 -10.44 -13.58 -2.67
CA SER A 113 -11.44 -12.53 -2.51
C SER A 113 -12.82 -12.87 -3.09
N HIS A 114 -12.84 -13.69 -4.14
CA HIS A 114 -14.05 -14.17 -4.81
C HIS A 114 -14.71 -15.36 -4.10
N ARG A 115 -14.16 -15.88 -2.99
CA ARG A 115 -14.86 -16.85 -2.14
C ARG A 115 -16.10 -16.26 -1.46
N GLY A 116 -16.22 -14.93 -1.44
CA GLY A 116 -17.42 -14.21 -1.03
C GLY A 116 -17.68 -14.25 0.48
N LEU A 117 -18.96 -14.06 0.84
CA LEU A 117 -19.41 -14.07 2.23
C LEU A 117 -19.44 -15.50 2.76
N LEU A 118 -18.54 -15.82 3.68
CA LEU A 118 -18.63 -17.07 4.41
C LEU A 118 -19.82 -17.05 5.35
N ALA A 119 -20.50 -18.19 5.41
CA ALA A 119 -21.63 -18.46 6.28
C ALA A 119 -21.23 -19.51 7.30
N ARG A 120 -21.63 -19.33 8.56
CA ARG A 120 -21.50 -20.35 9.60
C ARG A 120 -22.84 -20.62 10.26
N ASN A 121 -22.93 -21.78 10.89
CA ASN A 121 -24.06 -22.14 11.72
C ASN A 121 -23.83 -21.62 13.14
N GLN A 122 -24.60 -20.62 13.55
CA GLN A 122 -24.61 -20.11 14.91
C GLN A 122 -25.71 -20.81 15.71
N ILE A 123 -25.36 -21.37 16.87
CA ILE A 123 -26.35 -21.88 17.83
C ILE A 123 -26.72 -20.73 18.76
N THR A 124 -27.95 -20.25 18.65
CA THR A 124 -28.49 -19.18 19.48
C THR A 124 -28.80 -19.68 20.89
N ASN A 125 -29.00 -18.76 21.84
CA ASN A 125 -29.25 -19.08 23.26
C ASN A 125 -30.51 -19.95 23.51
N ASN A 126 -31.44 -19.99 22.55
CA ASN A 126 -32.65 -20.81 22.54
C ASN A 126 -32.46 -22.15 21.79
N GLY A 127 -31.25 -22.48 21.36
CA GLY A 127 -30.91 -23.75 20.70
C GLY A 127 -31.27 -23.83 19.21
N THR A 128 -31.68 -22.72 18.58
CA THR A 128 -31.93 -22.69 17.14
C THR A 128 -30.62 -22.50 16.37
N VAL A 129 -30.52 -23.14 15.20
CA VAL A 129 -29.37 -22.97 14.30
C VAL A 129 -29.72 -21.88 13.29
N GLU A 130 -28.99 -20.77 13.34
CA GLU A 130 -29.10 -19.67 12.38
C GLU A 130 -27.85 -19.58 11.50
N VAL A 131 -28.03 -19.09 10.27
CA VAL A 131 -26.92 -18.83 9.36
C VAL A 131 -26.41 -17.41 9.61
N GLU A 132 -25.17 -17.29 10.07
CA GLU A 132 -24.53 -16.03 10.39
C GLU A 132 -23.40 -15.71 9.40
N HIS A 133 -23.30 -14.44 9.00
CA HIS A 133 -22.14 -13.87 8.33
C HIS A 133 -21.38 -13.00 9.33
N ALA A 134 -20.45 -13.60 10.08
CA ALA A 134 -19.74 -12.89 11.14
C ALA A 134 -18.69 -11.92 10.56
N PRO A 135 -18.78 -10.60 10.83
CA PRO A 135 -17.77 -9.65 10.41
C PRO A 135 -16.54 -9.69 11.30
N VAL A 136 -15.39 -9.38 10.71
CA VAL A 136 -14.11 -9.17 11.39
C VAL A 136 -13.98 -7.72 11.84
N ILE A 137 -13.72 -7.60 13.14
CA ILE A 137 -13.15 -6.52 13.94
C ILE A 137 -11.90 -5.79 13.43
N VAL A 138 -11.92 -4.83 12.48
CA VAL A 138 -10.67 -4.17 12.06
C VAL A 138 -10.60 -2.71 12.51
N ARG A 139 -9.48 -2.33 13.13
CA ARG A 139 -9.16 -0.95 13.51
C ARG A 139 -8.18 -0.33 12.51
N VAL A 140 -8.54 0.83 11.96
CA VAL A 140 -7.69 1.60 11.03
C VAL A 140 -7.58 3.03 11.54
N GLY A 141 -6.45 3.36 12.16
CA GLY A 141 -6.28 4.62 12.88
C GLY A 141 -7.33 4.77 13.98
N ASN A 142 -8.14 5.83 13.89
CA ASN A 142 -9.23 6.11 14.83
C ASN A 142 -10.57 5.50 14.41
N HIS A 143 -10.62 4.73 13.32
CA HIS A 143 -11.84 4.12 12.80
C HIS A 143 -11.91 2.63 13.15
N ILE A 144 -13.12 2.17 13.44
CA ILE A 144 -13.46 0.75 13.58
C ILE A 144 -14.37 0.39 12.40
N ILE A 145 -13.99 -0.64 11.66
CA ILE A 145 -14.69 -1.10 10.46
C ILE A 145 -15.01 -2.59 10.58
N GLN A 146 -16.15 -2.97 10.01
CA GLN A 146 -16.57 -4.36 9.88
C GLN A 146 -16.18 -4.85 8.49
N GLN A 147 -15.45 -5.96 8.42
CA GLN A 147 -14.96 -6.53 7.17
C GLN A 147 -15.26 -8.03 7.12
N TYR A 148 -15.71 -8.54 5.98
CA TYR A 148 -15.94 -9.97 5.80
C TYR A 148 -14.67 -10.68 5.34
N LEU A 149 -14.39 -11.85 5.93
CA LEU A 149 -13.10 -12.54 5.88
C LEU A 149 -12.47 -12.60 4.47
N TRP A 150 -13.21 -13.09 3.48
CA TRP A 150 -12.68 -13.22 2.13
C TRP A 150 -13.10 -12.07 1.22
N GLN A 151 -14.32 -11.56 1.32
CA GLN A 151 -14.77 -10.45 0.48
C GLN A 151 -13.92 -9.17 0.65
N ASP A 152 -13.59 -8.82 1.89
CA ASP A 152 -12.96 -7.53 2.21
C ASP A 152 -11.48 -7.65 2.58
N LEU A 153 -10.97 -8.88 2.74
CA LEU A 153 -9.59 -9.22 3.11
C LEU A 153 -9.11 -8.39 4.32
N PRO A 154 -9.66 -8.64 5.52
CA PRO A 154 -9.41 -7.84 6.70
C PRO A 154 -7.92 -7.81 7.01
N PHE A 155 -7.40 -6.65 7.42
CA PHE A 155 -5.99 -6.38 7.67
C PHE A 155 -5.06 -6.27 6.44
N LEU A 156 -5.44 -6.72 5.24
CA LEU A 156 -4.53 -6.69 4.07
C LEU A 156 -3.99 -5.27 3.80
N VAL A 157 -4.87 -4.29 3.61
CA VAL A 157 -4.48 -2.90 3.33
C VAL A 157 -3.66 -2.26 4.46
N PRO A 158 -4.11 -2.27 5.73
CA PRO A 158 -3.35 -1.66 6.81
C PRO A 158 -1.99 -2.36 7.03
N ASP A 159 -1.92 -3.69 6.93
CA ASP A 159 -0.66 -4.43 7.10
C ASP A 159 0.31 -4.09 5.96
N MET A 160 -0.10 -4.16 4.68
CA MET A 160 0.78 -3.80 3.56
C MET A 160 1.27 -2.35 3.65
N THR A 161 0.41 -1.43 4.09
CA THR A 161 0.78 -0.03 4.31
C THR A 161 1.80 0.10 5.44
N SER A 162 1.58 -0.60 6.55
CA SER A 162 2.48 -0.63 7.70
C SER A 162 3.84 -1.20 7.33
N TYR A 163 3.87 -2.32 6.62
CA TYR A 163 5.10 -2.92 6.10
C TYR A 163 5.88 -1.96 5.20
N TRP A 164 5.20 -1.26 4.29
CA TRP A 164 5.87 -0.26 3.46
C TRP A 164 6.49 0.87 4.30
N LEU A 165 5.73 1.44 5.24
CA LEU A 165 6.22 2.54 6.08
C LEU A 165 7.43 2.14 6.95
N GLN A 166 7.44 0.90 7.45
CA GLN A 166 8.50 0.39 8.32
C GLN A 166 9.75 -0.04 7.53
N ASP A 167 9.57 -0.72 6.40
CA ASP A 167 10.65 -1.45 5.74
C ASP A 167 11.18 -0.76 4.47
N CYS A 168 10.43 0.15 3.84
CA CYS A 168 10.81 0.78 2.57
C CYS A 168 12.24 1.37 2.59
N ALA A 169 12.60 2.03 3.69
CA ALA A 169 13.93 2.60 3.85
C ALA A 169 15.03 1.53 3.91
N ARG A 170 14.75 0.39 4.54
CA ARG A 170 15.71 -0.71 4.77
C ARG A 170 15.89 -1.59 3.55
N MET A 171 14.83 -1.75 2.74
CA MET A 171 14.84 -2.55 1.52
C MET A 171 15.96 -2.16 0.54
N SER A 172 16.38 -3.10 -0.30
CA SER A 172 17.17 -2.78 -1.49
C SER A 172 16.31 -2.06 -2.53
N SER A 173 16.96 -1.48 -3.56
CA SER A 173 16.21 -0.86 -4.66
C SER A 173 15.40 -1.90 -5.43
N SER A 174 15.93 -3.11 -5.64
CA SER A 174 15.24 -4.18 -6.36
C SER A 174 14.04 -4.70 -5.57
N GLN A 175 14.16 -4.87 -4.25
CA GLN A 175 13.04 -5.25 -3.38
C GLN A 175 11.89 -4.22 -3.42
N ARG A 176 12.19 -2.91 -3.34
CA ARG A 176 11.17 -1.85 -3.47
C ARG A 176 10.43 -1.91 -4.80
N VAL A 177 11.14 -2.19 -5.90
CA VAL A 177 10.55 -2.32 -7.23
C VAL A 177 9.67 -3.56 -7.33
N ARG A 178 10.18 -4.73 -6.92
CA ARG A 178 9.44 -6.00 -6.95
C ARG A 178 8.13 -5.93 -6.17
N ILE A 179 8.19 -5.42 -4.94
CA ILE A 179 6.97 -5.34 -4.11
C ILE A 179 5.97 -4.31 -4.64
N SER A 180 6.45 -3.18 -5.16
CA SER A 180 5.58 -2.19 -5.82
C SER A 180 4.93 -2.76 -7.07
N PHE A 181 5.68 -3.51 -7.88
CA PHE A 181 5.15 -4.20 -9.05
C PHE A 181 4.11 -5.25 -8.66
N PHE A 182 4.38 -6.04 -7.63
CA PHE A 182 3.47 -7.07 -7.11
C PHE A 182 2.12 -6.45 -6.68
N TRP A 183 2.15 -5.45 -5.81
CA TRP A 183 0.92 -4.78 -5.36
C TRP A 183 0.22 -4.02 -6.47
N ALA A 184 0.97 -3.32 -7.34
CA ALA A 184 0.36 -2.63 -8.47
C ALA A 184 -0.30 -3.60 -9.46
N SER A 185 0.26 -4.80 -9.64
CA SER A 185 -0.36 -5.86 -10.45
C SER A 185 -1.62 -6.42 -9.81
N LEU A 186 -1.61 -6.64 -8.49
CA LEU A 186 -2.79 -7.04 -7.73
C LEU A 186 -3.90 -5.99 -7.83
N VAL A 187 -3.54 -4.72 -7.65
CA VAL A 187 -4.44 -3.59 -7.81
C VAL A 187 -4.99 -3.59 -9.23
N ALA A 188 -4.17 -3.64 -10.27
CA ALA A 188 -4.63 -3.61 -11.65
C ALA A 188 -5.69 -4.69 -11.95
N ALA A 189 -5.47 -5.91 -11.44
CA ALA A 189 -6.27 -7.08 -11.76
C ALA A 189 -7.57 -7.25 -10.94
N SER A 190 -7.71 -6.62 -9.77
CA SER A 190 -8.85 -6.86 -8.85
C SER A 190 -9.87 -5.73 -8.84
N SER A 191 -11.14 -5.91 -9.15
CA SER A 191 -12.16 -4.84 -9.03
C SER A 191 -12.68 -4.60 -7.61
N ALA A 192 -12.19 -5.36 -6.62
CA ALA A 192 -12.73 -5.32 -5.26
C ALA A 192 -12.36 -4.01 -4.52
N PRO A 193 -13.19 -3.53 -3.56
CA PRO A 193 -12.94 -2.26 -2.87
C PRO A 193 -11.58 -2.17 -2.16
N TRP A 194 -11.09 -3.26 -1.57
CA TRP A 194 -9.78 -3.31 -0.90
C TRP A 194 -8.61 -2.96 -1.83
N SER A 195 -8.75 -3.18 -3.14
CA SER A 195 -7.70 -2.88 -4.12
C SER A 195 -7.43 -1.37 -4.24
N TYR A 196 -8.46 -0.53 -4.10
CA TYR A 196 -8.29 0.92 -4.05
C TYR A 196 -7.57 1.36 -2.78
N GLY A 197 -7.76 0.63 -1.69
CA GLY A 197 -7.00 0.81 -0.45
C GLY A 197 -5.49 0.56 -0.65
N LEU A 198 -5.09 -0.39 -1.48
CA LEU A 198 -3.67 -0.62 -1.76
C LEU A 198 -3.01 0.51 -2.58
N CYS A 199 -3.77 1.28 -3.36
CA CYS A 199 -3.25 2.49 -4.03
C CYS A 199 -2.70 3.52 -3.02
N ARG A 200 -3.01 3.43 -1.73
CA ARG A 200 -2.40 4.28 -0.69
C ARG A 200 -0.90 4.11 -0.61
N ILE A 201 -0.38 2.93 -0.89
CA ILE A 201 1.06 2.70 -0.96
C ILE A 201 1.64 3.47 -2.14
N ALA A 202 0.97 3.48 -3.30
CA ALA A 202 1.34 4.31 -4.44
C ALA A 202 1.35 5.81 -4.08
N LEU A 203 0.37 6.27 -3.29
CA LEU A 203 0.32 7.65 -2.81
C LEU A 203 1.55 8.01 -1.96
N ILE A 204 1.93 7.14 -1.01
CA ILE A 204 3.12 7.32 -0.18
C ILE A 204 4.37 7.35 -1.06
N VAL A 205 4.50 6.40 -2.00
CA VAL A 205 5.62 6.34 -2.95
C VAL A 205 5.73 7.64 -3.75
N LEU A 206 4.63 8.12 -4.35
CA LEU A 206 4.61 9.33 -5.18
C LEU A 206 4.89 10.58 -4.34
N ARG A 207 4.28 10.70 -3.16
CA ARG A 207 4.56 11.79 -2.21
C ARG A 207 6.03 11.83 -1.84
N ASP A 208 6.58 10.72 -1.38
CA ASP A 208 7.96 10.67 -0.90
C ASP A 208 8.94 10.89 -2.06
N THR A 209 8.60 10.49 -3.29
CA THR A 209 9.45 10.68 -4.47
C THR A 209 9.39 12.10 -5.05
N LEU A 210 8.19 12.69 -5.15
CA LEU A 210 7.93 13.90 -5.95
C LEU A 210 7.53 15.12 -5.12
N GLU A 211 7.05 14.94 -3.89
CA GLU A 211 6.61 16.03 -3.02
C GLU A 211 7.56 16.30 -1.85
N THR A 212 8.61 15.51 -1.71
CA THR A 212 9.65 15.71 -0.70
C THR A 212 10.94 16.22 -1.36
N GLN A 213 11.60 17.17 -0.72
CA GLN A 213 12.90 17.66 -1.19
C GLN A 213 13.97 16.58 -1.02
N ARG A 214 14.40 15.97 -2.12
CA ARG A 214 15.41 14.90 -2.14
C ARG A 214 16.44 15.13 -3.23
N ARG A 215 17.64 14.57 -3.05
CA ARG A 215 18.66 14.51 -4.11
C ARG A 215 18.21 13.53 -5.19
N LEU A 216 18.63 13.75 -6.45
CA LEU A 216 18.34 12.81 -7.54
C LEU A 216 19.05 11.47 -7.34
N VAL A 217 20.38 11.52 -7.15
CA VAL A 217 21.26 10.35 -6.96
C VAL A 217 22.20 10.60 -5.78
N ARG A 218 22.58 9.54 -5.06
CA ARG A 218 23.64 9.59 -4.04
C ARG A 218 25.02 9.49 -4.68
N ALA A 219 25.99 10.22 -4.15
CA ALA A 219 27.40 10.02 -4.50
C ALA A 219 27.93 8.74 -3.83
N GLY A 220 28.48 7.82 -4.62
CA GLY A 220 29.01 6.53 -4.14
C GLY A 220 28.11 5.33 -4.48
N VAL A 221 28.69 4.14 -4.35
CA VAL A 221 27.99 2.85 -4.49
C VAL A 221 27.49 2.46 -3.10
N GLU A 222 26.23 2.03 -2.99
CA GLU A 222 25.77 1.49 -1.71
C GLU A 222 26.50 0.18 -1.42
N PRO A 223 27.05 0.00 -0.21
CA PRO A 223 27.72 -1.22 0.17
C PRO A 223 26.70 -2.36 0.26
N GLY A 224 26.92 -3.44 -0.49
CA GLY A 224 26.07 -4.63 -0.49
C GLY A 224 25.73 -5.14 -1.88
N GLY A 225 25.26 -6.39 -1.97
CA GLY A 225 24.70 -6.94 -3.21
C GLY A 225 23.34 -6.32 -3.55
N GLU A 226 22.79 -6.69 -4.71
CA GLU A 226 21.53 -6.15 -5.25
C GLU A 226 20.33 -6.27 -4.30
N ASP A 227 20.32 -7.29 -3.44
CA ASP A 227 19.28 -7.55 -2.43
C ASP A 227 19.78 -7.39 -0.99
N SER A 228 20.85 -6.62 -0.78
CA SER A 228 21.32 -6.31 0.57
C SER A 228 20.45 -5.23 1.22
N GLU A 229 19.76 -5.61 2.29
CA GLU A 229 19.07 -4.67 3.16
C GLU A 229 20.04 -3.85 4.01
N ASN A 230 19.63 -2.64 4.37
CA ASN A 230 20.38 -1.76 5.25
C ASN A 230 19.52 -1.34 6.43
N SER A 231 19.69 -2.03 7.56
CA SER A 231 18.96 -1.77 8.81
C SER A 231 19.16 -0.35 9.37
N GLY A 232 20.26 0.33 9.00
CA GLY A 232 20.54 1.70 9.45
C GLY A 232 20.01 2.79 8.52
N ARG A 233 19.41 2.43 7.38
CA ARG A 233 18.90 3.42 6.41
C ARG A 233 17.54 3.96 6.88
N THR A 234 17.44 5.28 7.01
CA THR A 234 16.17 5.97 7.30
C THR A 234 15.54 6.51 6.01
N ILE A 235 14.25 6.85 6.07
CA ILE A 235 13.50 7.33 4.90
C ILE A 235 14.14 8.58 4.27
N ASP A 236 14.68 9.51 5.08
CA ASP A 236 15.32 10.75 4.61
C ASP A 236 16.62 10.51 3.85
N MET A 237 17.23 9.34 4.03
CA MET A 237 18.45 8.96 3.30
C MET A 237 18.16 8.54 1.86
N LEU A 238 16.92 8.18 1.51
CA LEU A 238 16.56 7.77 0.16
C LEU A 238 16.58 8.95 -0.82
N THR A 239 17.13 8.71 -2.02
CA THR A 239 17.13 9.66 -3.13
C THR A 239 15.90 9.45 -4.02
N ILE A 240 15.66 10.39 -4.94
CA ILE A 240 14.59 10.24 -5.95
C ILE A 240 14.81 8.93 -6.73
N ALA A 241 16.05 8.64 -7.16
CA ALA A 241 16.39 7.40 -7.88
C ALA A 241 16.00 6.11 -7.13
N ASP A 242 16.09 6.10 -5.80
CA ASP A 242 15.79 4.93 -4.96
C ASP A 242 14.29 4.59 -4.95
N LEU A 243 13.43 5.58 -5.22
CA LEU A 243 11.97 5.46 -5.18
C LEU A 243 11.31 5.60 -6.56
N LEU A 244 11.96 6.28 -7.52
CA LEU A 244 11.39 6.59 -8.83
C LEU A 244 11.02 5.34 -9.63
N ARG A 245 11.82 4.27 -9.52
CA ARG A 245 11.50 2.99 -10.17
C ARG A 245 10.29 2.30 -9.53
N ALA A 246 10.13 2.40 -8.21
CA ALA A 246 8.95 1.91 -7.51
C ALA A 246 7.70 2.72 -7.92
N ALA A 247 7.81 4.05 -8.00
CA ALA A 247 6.76 4.92 -8.53
C ALA A 247 6.37 4.53 -9.97
N ASN A 248 7.38 4.26 -10.82
CA ASN A 248 7.14 3.82 -12.19
C ASN A 248 6.43 2.46 -12.25
N ALA A 249 6.78 1.50 -11.39
CA ALA A 249 6.11 0.20 -11.33
C ALA A 249 4.60 0.36 -11.03
N TRP A 250 4.25 1.24 -10.10
CA TRP A 250 2.86 1.61 -9.81
C TRP A 250 2.15 2.22 -11.02
N LEU A 251 2.78 3.18 -11.68
CA LEU A 251 2.17 3.88 -12.82
C LEU A 251 2.01 2.99 -14.06
N VAL A 252 2.95 2.07 -14.31
CA VAL A 252 2.86 1.11 -15.41
C VAL A 252 1.71 0.12 -15.21
N ARG A 253 1.54 -0.40 -14.00
CA ARG A 253 0.56 -1.46 -13.73
C ARG A 253 -0.79 -0.93 -13.30
N ALA A 254 -0.82 0.02 -12.37
CA ALA A 254 -2.03 0.56 -11.74
C ALA A 254 -2.31 2.02 -12.10
N GLY A 255 -1.62 2.61 -13.08
CA GLY A 255 -1.73 4.02 -13.44
C GLY A 255 -3.18 4.46 -13.71
N GLY A 256 -3.95 3.68 -14.48
CA GLY A 256 -5.35 4.01 -14.76
C GLY A 256 -6.21 4.11 -13.50
N ARG A 257 -5.93 3.30 -12.48
CA ARG A 257 -6.64 3.37 -11.19
C ARG A 257 -6.22 4.57 -10.36
N ILE A 258 -4.92 4.89 -10.37
CA ILE A 258 -4.41 6.08 -9.70
C ILE A 258 -5.04 7.33 -10.33
N THR A 259 -5.17 7.37 -11.66
CA THR A 259 -5.89 8.44 -12.37
C THR A 259 -7.34 8.53 -11.91
N GLN A 260 -8.09 7.42 -11.88
CA GLN A 260 -9.48 7.41 -11.41
C GLN A 260 -9.63 7.96 -9.98
N LEU A 261 -8.71 7.59 -9.07
CA LEU A 261 -8.70 8.10 -7.69
C LEU A 261 -8.40 9.61 -7.62
N CYS A 262 -7.47 10.10 -8.45
CA CYS A 262 -7.18 11.52 -8.57
C CYS A 262 -8.38 12.33 -9.09
N GLU A 263 -9.14 11.76 -10.01
CA GLU A 263 -10.32 12.42 -10.58
C GLU A 263 -11.50 12.47 -9.62
N ALA A 264 -11.76 11.36 -8.92
CA ALA A 264 -12.82 11.30 -7.94
C ALA A 264 -12.57 12.28 -6.78
N GLY A 265 -11.30 12.54 -6.41
CA GLY A 265 -10.94 13.61 -5.46
C GLY A 265 -11.69 13.50 -4.14
N ASP A 266 -12.41 14.54 -3.76
CA ASP A 266 -13.24 14.58 -2.54
C ASP A 266 -14.42 13.59 -2.57
N SER A 267 -14.86 13.17 -3.76
CA SER A 267 -15.98 12.23 -3.95
C SER A 267 -15.56 10.77 -3.76
N ASN A 268 -14.28 10.50 -3.52
CA ASN A 268 -13.74 9.16 -3.30
C ASN A 268 -14.49 8.38 -2.20
N VAL A 269 -14.88 9.06 -1.12
CA VAL A 269 -15.64 8.48 0.00
C VAL A 269 -17.08 8.15 -0.44
N ALA A 270 -17.75 9.07 -1.13
CA ALA A 270 -19.11 8.88 -1.64
C ALA A 270 -19.20 7.80 -2.72
N ALA A 271 -18.12 7.59 -3.48
CA ALA A 271 -18.02 6.57 -4.51
C ALA A 271 -17.71 5.16 -3.96
N GLY A 272 -17.55 5.01 -2.64
CA GLY A 272 -17.18 3.73 -2.02
C GLY A 272 -15.78 3.24 -2.41
N LEU A 273 -14.94 4.14 -2.93
CA LEU A 273 -13.59 3.83 -3.43
C LEU A 273 -12.52 3.90 -2.33
N THR A 274 -12.90 4.17 -1.08
CA THR A 274 -11.95 4.34 0.00
C THR A 274 -12.37 3.63 1.28
N MET A 275 -11.45 2.82 1.79
CA MET A 275 -11.38 2.46 3.20
C MET A 275 -10.91 3.70 4.01
N PRO A 276 -11.28 3.81 5.30
CA PRO A 276 -10.70 4.82 6.19
C PRO A 276 -9.18 4.71 6.18
N VAL A 277 -8.50 5.85 6.30
CA VAL A 277 -7.04 5.94 6.18
C VAL A 277 -6.51 6.75 7.36
N PRO A 278 -5.37 6.37 7.97
CA PRO A 278 -4.63 7.27 8.84
C PRO A 278 -4.34 8.59 8.10
N GLU A 279 -4.54 9.71 8.79
CA GLU A 279 -4.44 11.05 8.18
C GLU A 279 -3.03 11.29 7.60
N GLU A 280 -2.01 10.74 8.25
CA GLU A 280 -0.59 10.85 7.91
C GLU A 280 -0.27 10.30 6.51
N VAL A 281 -1.06 9.33 6.03
CA VAL A 281 -0.88 8.73 4.70
C VAL A 281 -1.46 9.62 3.61
N SER A 282 -2.54 10.36 3.91
CA SER A 282 -3.24 11.20 2.93
C SER A 282 -2.62 12.59 2.77
N GLN A 283 -1.80 13.03 3.73
CA GLN A 283 -1.18 14.35 3.74
C GLN A 283 -0.32 14.64 2.51
N LEU A 284 -0.30 15.92 2.13
CA LEU A 284 0.57 16.47 1.10
C LEU A 284 2.02 16.52 1.60
N GLY A 285 2.98 16.26 0.72
CA GLY A 285 4.38 16.50 1.00
C GLY A 285 4.74 17.99 0.93
N PRO A 286 5.88 18.40 1.52
CA PRO A 286 6.26 19.80 1.67
C PRO A 286 6.27 20.62 0.36
N LEU A 287 6.69 20.02 -0.76
CA LEU A 287 6.75 20.72 -2.05
C LEU A 287 5.35 20.98 -2.63
N ALA A 288 4.43 20.01 -2.49
CA ALA A 288 3.05 20.19 -2.93
C ALA A 288 2.32 21.23 -2.05
N GLN A 289 2.58 21.23 -0.74
CA GLN A 289 2.07 22.26 0.16
C GLN A 289 2.58 23.66 -0.22
N ALA A 290 3.89 23.78 -0.49
CA ALA A 290 4.50 25.04 -0.92
C ALA A 290 3.97 25.54 -2.29
N ALA A 291 3.57 24.61 -3.17
CA ALA A 291 2.92 24.92 -4.44
C ALA A 291 1.42 25.29 -4.30
N GLY A 292 0.87 25.31 -3.08
CA GLY A 292 -0.52 25.69 -2.82
C GLY A 292 -1.55 24.63 -3.21
N ILE A 293 -1.14 23.36 -3.33
CA ILE A 293 -2.06 22.25 -3.58
C ILE A 293 -3.00 22.08 -2.39
N GLN A 294 -4.28 21.89 -2.66
CA GLN A 294 -5.28 21.67 -1.61
C GLN A 294 -5.31 20.22 -1.17
N ALA A 295 -5.33 19.99 0.15
CA ALA A 295 -5.51 18.66 0.72
C ALA A 295 -6.97 18.22 0.55
N VAL A 296 -7.16 16.97 0.14
CA VAL A 296 -8.47 16.34 -0.07
C VAL A 296 -8.56 15.07 0.77
N PRO A 297 -9.76 14.62 1.19
CA PRO A 297 -9.94 13.33 1.84
C PRO A 297 -9.36 12.19 1.00
N GLY A 298 -8.47 11.39 1.59
CA GLY A 298 -7.75 10.34 0.90
C GLY A 298 -6.57 10.81 0.04
N GLY A 299 -6.30 12.11 -0.10
CA GLY A 299 -5.05 12.63 -0.66
C GLY A 299 -4.83 12.48 -2.16
N PHE A 300 -5.68 11.78 -2.91
CA PHE A 300 -5.62 11.75 -4.38
C PHE A 300 -6.46 12.89 -4.96
N SER A 301 -5.84 13.78 -5.75
CA SER A 301 -6.55 14.84 -6.47
C SER A 301 -5.93 15.09 -7.84
N SER A 302 -6.71 15.64 -8.77
CA SER A 302 -6.21 16.08 -10.09
C SER A 302 -5.11 17.14 -9.97
N GLN A 303 -5.21 18.06 -8.98
CA GLN A 303 -4.15 19.05 -8.73
C GLN A 303 -2.82 18.37 -8.39
N ARG A 304 -2.86 17.36 -7.52
CA ARG A 304 -1.68 16.59 -7.11
C ARG A 304 -1.08 15.80 -8.29
N TRP A 305 -1.94 15.26 -9.16
CA TRP A 305 -1.52 14.60 -10.40
C TRP A 305 -0.74 15.52 -11.34
N PHE A 306 -1.25 16.73 -11.61
CA PHE A 306 -0.55 17.71 -12.44
C PHE A 306 0.74 18.21 -11.79
N PHE A 307 0.74 18.38 -10.47
CA PHE A 307 1.96 18.69 -9.72
C PHE A 307 3.04 17.60 -9.92
N TRP A 308 2.68 16.32 -9.81
CA TRP A 308 3.61 15.22 -10.07
C TRP A 308 4.16 15.21 -11.49
N LEU A 309 3.31 15.46 -12.50
CA LEU A 309 3.74 15.57 -13.90
C LEU A 309 4.76 16.72 -14.08
N GLN A 310 4.45 17.89 -13.54
CA GLN A 310 5.37 19.03 -13.59
C GLN A 310 6.69 18.70 -12.91
N ARG A 311 6.65 18.06 -11.73
CA ARG A 311 7.86 17.69 -11.00
C ARG A 311 8.72 16.70 -11.78
N LEU A 312 8.12 15.72 -12.44
CA LEU A 312 8.85 14.76 -13.28
C LEU A 312 9.47 15.44 -14.50
N ASP A 313 8.76 16.40 -15.11
CA ASP A 313 9.32 17.22 -16.19
C ASP A 313 10.51 18.04 -15.69
N GLU A 314 10.43 18.67 -14.52
CA GLU A 314 11.56 19.39 -13.91
C GLU A 314 12.76 18.47 -13.70
N ILE A 315 12.55 17.29 -13.10
CA ILE A 315 13.63 16.30 -12.90
C ILE A 315 14.23 15.85 -14.24
N GLY A 316 13.38 15.61 -15.25
CA GLY A 316 13.81 15.18 -16.58
C GLY A 316 14.42 16.28 -17.45
N ALA A 317 14.08 17.55 -17.17
CA ALA A 317 14.50 18.74 -17.90
C ALA A 317 15.66 19.47 -17.26
N GLU A 318 15.91 19.30 -15.94
CA GLU A 318 17.06 19.86 -15.22
C GLU A 318 18.31 19.65 -16.06
N ALA A 319 18.67 20.66 -16.84
CA ALA A 319 19.94 20.69 -17.53
C ALA A 319 20.94 21.01 -16.45
N SER A 320 21.94 20.17 -16.26
CA SER A 320 23.18 20.80 -15.85
C SER A 320 24.38 20.03 -16.33
N PRO A 321 25.17 20.74 -17.14
CA PRO A 321 26.59 20.85 -16.89
C PRO A 321 26.98 22.29 -16.53
N GLN A 322 26.16 23.07 -15.81
CA GLN A 322 26.65 24.35 -15.23
C GLN A 322 27.28 24.16 -13.83
N GLY A 323 27.09 23.01 -13.18
CA GLY A 323 27.83 22.62 -11.96
C GLY A 323 29.06 21.74 -12.19
N LEU A 324 29.37 21.39 -13.44
CA LEU A 324 30.55 20.56 -13.81
C LEU A 324 31.69 21.38 -14.43
N ALA A 325 31.50 22.69 -14.64
CA ALA A 325 32.53 23.58 -15.18
C ALA A 325 33.70 23.79 -14.21
N ASP A 326 33.48 23.60 -12.90
CA ASP A 326 34.54 23.71 -11.88
C ASP A 326 35.21 22.38 -11.55
N SER A 327 34.80 21.26 -12.18
CA SER A 327 35.44 19.94 -12.03
C SER A 327 35.97 19.40 -13.35
N SER A 328 36.63 20.27 -14.14
CA SER A 328 37.29 19.98 -15.42
C SER A 328 38.43 18.94 -15.38
N VAL A 329 38.48 18.10 -14.33
CA VAL A 329 39.47 17.03 -14.16
C VAL A 329 38.83 15.62 -14.19
N MET A 330 37.51 15.47 -14.21
CA MET A 330 36.86 14.15 -14.38
C MET A 330 35.92 14.14 -15.59
N GLY A 331 36.34 13.42 -16.63
CA GLY A 331 35.66 13.36 -17.92
C GLY A 331 34.21 12.85 -17.87
N MET A 332 33.52 13.07 -19.00
CA MET A 332 32.14 12.65 -19.30
C MET A 332 31.87 11.12 -19.21
N THR A 333 32.81 10.35 -18.69
CA THR A 333 32.77 8.89 -18.51
C THR A 333 32.62 8.47 -17.04
N SER A 334 32.45 9.40 -16.10
CA SER A 334 32.22 9.06 -14.69
C SER A 334 30.93 8.24 -14.52
N PRO A 335 30.96 7.08 -13.83
CA PRO A 335 29.78 6.26 -13.53
C PRO A 335 28.65 7.06 -12.86
N PHE A 336 29.00 8.08 -12.09
CA PHE A 336 28.02 8.98 -11.45
C PHE A 336 27.24 9.82 -12.48
N VAL A 337 27.92 10.38 -13.48
CA VAL A 337 27.29 11.19 -14.55
C VAL A 337 26.36 10.31 -15.40
N GLN A 338 26.79 9.08 -15.70
CA GLN A 338 25.98 8.11 -16.41
C GLN A 338 24.72 7.76 -15.62
N ARG A 339 24.85 7.49 -14.30
CA ARG A 339 23.70 7.24 -13.42
C ARG A 339 22.73 8.41 -13.39
N VAL A 340 23.20 9.65 -13.27
CA VAL A 340 22.34 10.85 -13.33
C VAL A 340 21.56 10.91 -14.65
N ARG A 341 22.19 10.60 -15.79
CA ARG A 341 21.53 10.58 -17.10
C ARG A 341 20.43 9.52 -17.17
N GLU A 342 20.70 8.33 -16.66
CA GLU A 342 19.74 7.23 -16.61
C GLU A 342 18.51 7.59 -15.77
N GLU A 343 18.71 8.22 -14.61
CA GLU A 343 17.59 8.63 -13.75
C GLU A 343 16.75 9.76 -14.39
N LYS A 344 17.37 10.67 -15.14
CA LYS A 344 16.62 11.66 -15.93
C LYS A 344 15.80 11.02 -17.05
N GLN A 345 16.35 10.02 -17.73
CA GLN A 345 15.59 9.24 -18.70
C GLN A 345 14.45 8.47 -18.02
N MET A 346 14.68 7.92 -16.83
CA MET A 346 13.64 7.25 -16.05
C MET A 346 12.51 8.22 -15.73
N ALA A 347 12.80 9.44 -15.26
CA ALA A 347 11.78 10.46 -14.99
C ALA A 347 10.90 10.73 -16.22
N ARG A 348 11.51 10.86 -17.42
CA ARG A 348 10.76 11.02 -18.67
C ARG A 348 9.88 9.82 -19.01
N ARG A 349 10.35 8.59 -18.73
CA ARG A 349 9.54 7.38 -18.89
C ARG A 349 8.35 7.39 -17.92
N VAL A 350 8.57 7.81 -16.69
CA VAL A 350 7.48 7.96 -15.69
C VAL A 350 6.46 8.97 -16.18
N THR A 351 6.89 10.15 -16.68
CA THR A 351 5.99 11.14 -17.30
C THR A 351 5.17 10.52 -18.43
N HIS A 352 5.82 9.78 -19.34
CA HIS A 352 5.12 9.11 -20.44
C HIS A 352 4.08 8.11 -19.93
N ASN A 353 4.42 7.29 -18.95
CA ASN A 353 3.49 6.30 -18.38
C ASN A 353 2.31 6.96 -17.66
N MET A 354 2.52 8.10 -16.99
CA MET A 354 1.43 8.88 -16.41
C MET A 354 0.48 9.40 -17.51
N ILE A 355 1.03 10.04 -18.56
CA ILE A 355 0.21 10.54 -19.67
C ILE A 355 -0.54 9.39 -20.35
N TYR A 356 0.13 8.27 -20.58
CA TYR A 356 -0.48 7.07 -21.17
C TYR A 356 -1.61 6.53 -20.30
N ALA A 357 -1.37 6.34 -19.00
CA ALA A 357 -2.38 5.87 -18.05
C ALA A 357 -3.61 6.78 -17.99
N ALA A 358 -3.38 8.10 -18.00
CA ALA A 358 -4.47 9.06 -18.12
C ALA A 358 -5.22 8.85 -19.43
N SER A 359 -4.54 8.80 -20.58
CA SER A 359 -5.15 8.67 -21.91
C SER A 359 -6.01 7.41 -22.10
N GLN A 360 -5.72 6.33 -21.37
CA GLN A 360 -6.53 5.10 -21.39
C GLN A 360 -7.84 5.24 -20.57
N SER A 361 -7.93 6.28 -19.75
CA SER A 361 -9.10 6.61 -18.95
C SER A 361 -9.91 7.67 -19.72
N ASN A 362 -11.22 7.54 -19.86
CA ASN A 362 -12.09 8.59 -20.43
C ASN A 362 -12.26 9.72 -19.40
N SER A 363 -11.17 10.43 -19.18
CA SER A 363 -10.86 11.12 -17.93
C SER A 363 -10.88 12.65 -18.13
N ALA A 364 -11.33 13.41 -17.13
CA ALA A 364 -11.21 14.88 -17.13
C ALA A 364 -9.73 15.33 -17.13
N VAL A 365 -8.85 14.54 -16.51
CA VAL A 365 -7.40 14.72 -16.61
C VAL A 365 -6.94 14.61 -18.07
N VAL A 366 -7.49 13.70 -18.88
CA VAL A 366 -7.18 13.63 -20.33
C VAL A 366 -7.62 14.87 -21.08
N GLN A 367 -8.82 15.37 -20.82
CA GLN A 367 -9.30 16.60 -21.48
C GLN A 367 -8.37 17.78 -21.21
N GLU A 368 -7.88 17.88 -19.97
CA GLU A 368 -6.93 18.92 -19.59
C GLU A 368 -5.53 18.67 -20.19
N LEU A 369 -5.08 17.42 -20.29
CA LEU A 369 -3.84 17.07 -21.00
C LEU A 369 -3.92 17.40 -22.50
N MET A 370 -5.08 17.19 -23.14
CA MET A 370 -5.35 17.62 -24.52
C MET A 370 -5.29 19.14 -24.63
N ARG A 371 -5.89 19.88 -23.68
CA ARG A 371 -5.81 21.35 -23.62
C ARG A 371 -4.35 21.84 -23.50
N MET A 372 -3.52 21.10 -22.78
CA MET A 372 -2.08 21.36 -22.65
C MET A 372 -1.24 20.86 -23.85
N GLY A 373 -1.85 20.26 -24.88
CA GLY A 373 -1.16 19.72 -26.06
C GLY A 373 -0.28 18.51 -25.78
N ARG A 374 -0.50 17.81 -24.66
CA ARG A 374 0.29 16.64 -24.23
C ARG A 374 -0.22 15.32 -24.82
N VAL A 375 -1.45 15.32 -25.34
CA VAL A 375 -2.10 14.19 -26.03
C VAL A 375 -2.67 14.73 -27.34
N PRO A 376 -2.44 14.07 -28.49
CA PRO A 376 -3.06 14.47 -29.75
C PRO A 376 -4.59 14.37 -29.68
N LEU A 377 -5.28 15.32 -30.32
CA LEU A 377 -6.74 15.37 -30.45
C LEU A 377 -7.30 14.13 -31.17
#